data_AF-A0A4Y2W825-F1
#
_entry.id   AF-A0A4Y2W825-F1
#
_cell.length_a   1.000
_cell.length_b   1.000
_cell.length_c   1.000
_cell.angle_alpha   90.00
_cell.angle_beta   90.00
_cell.angle_gamma   90.00
#
_symmetry.space_group_name_H-M   'P 1'
#
loop_
_entity.id
_entity.type
_entity.pdbx_description
1 polymer ?
#
loop_
_entity_poly.entity_id
_entity_poly.type
_entity_poly.pdbx_seq_one_letter_code
_entity_poly.pdbx_strand_id
1 'polypeptide(L)'
;MWSDSTIALAWIKTPHEKLKTYVSNRVKTINTLCPNFDWRHVNSVDNPADLISTGASATNLVNNSLWFHGPTFIKSEISLPIETIELNNNEFLNEVKTSCESVLICNSSNDFIIDILNLSNSFTKLCLIASYIFRFIHNLKNPTERKKGKLNTSEIKEASNFMVK
;
A
#
# COMPACT_ATOMS: atom_id res chain seq x y z
N MET A 1 16.52 19.37 -3.57
CA MET A 1 17.43 18.23 -3.29
C MET A 1 17.74 17.53 -4.60
N TRP A 2 18.91 16.91 -4.70
CA TRP A 2 19.38 16.24 -5.92
C TRP A 2 19.65 14.77 -5.62
N SER A 3 19.37 13.89 -6.59
CA SER A 3 19.67 12.45 -6.55
C SER A 3 19.96 11.98 -7.97
N ASP A 4 20.84 11.01 -8.12
CA ASP A 4 21.14 10.36 -9.41
C ASP A 4 20.23 9.16 -9.69
N SER A 5 19.63 8.60 -8.64
CA SER A 5 18.64 7.54 -8.77
C SER A 5 17.30 8.05 -9.34
N THR A 6 17.14 7.94 -10.66
CA THR A 6 15.90 8.27 -11.38
C THR A 6 14.70 7.46 -10.87
N ILE A 7 14.91 6.20 -10.49
CA ILE A 7 13.87 5.34 -9.92
C ILE A 7 13.39 5.83 -8.55
N ALA A 8 14.31 6.23 -7.67
CA ALA A 8 13.94 6.80 -6.37
C ALA A 8 13.19 8.12 -6.53
N LEU A 9 13.62 8.98 -7.46
CA LEU A 9 12.94 10.22 -7.79
C LEU A 9 11.53 9.97 -8.35
N ALA A 10 11.35 8.95 -9.19
CA ALA A 10 10.03 8.53 -9.68
C ALA A 10 9.09 8.12 -8.54
N TRP A 11 9.59 7.33 -7.58
CA TRP A 11 8.82 6.94 -6.39
C TRP A 11 8.45 8.13 -5.52
N ILE A 12 9.38 9.06 -5.26
CA ILE A 12 9.12 10.26 -4.44
C ILE A 12 8.02 11.13 -5.06
N LYS A 13 8.00 11.25 -6.40
CA LYS A 13 6.98 12.01 -7.14
C LYS A 13 5.64 11.29 -7.28
N THR A 14 5.57 10.00 -6.93
CA THR A 14 4.34 9.21 -7.01
C THR A 14 3.57 9.30 -5.68
N PRO A 15 2.22 9.45 -5.68
CA PRO A 15 1.43 9.36 -4.47
C PRO A 15 1.74 8.05 -3.72
N HIS A 16 2.21 8.15 -2.48
CA HIS A 16 2.77 7.03 -1.74
C HIS A 16 1.79 5.86 -1.58
N GLU A 17 0.49 6.13 -1.56
CA GLU A 17 -0.58 5.14 -1.45
C GLU A 17 -0.59 4.15 -2.63
N LYS A 18 -0.09 4.58 -3.80
CA LYS A 18 0.01 3.76 -5.01
C LYS A 18 1.23 2.84 -5.02
N LEU A 19 2.17 2.99 -4.10
CA LEU A 19 3.40 2.17 -4.04
C LEU A 19 3.23 1.03 -3.02
N LYS A 20 3.96 -0.08 -3.19
CA LYS A 20 3.95 -1.16 -2.19
C LYS A 20 4.48 -0.68 -0.85
N THR A 21 4.15 -1.41 0.22
CA THR A 21 4.30 -0.97 1.61
C THR A 21 5.70 -0.47 1.96
N TYR A 22 6.75 -1.15 1.48
CA TYR A 22 8.14 -0.80 1.82
C TYR A 22 8.55 0.58 1.28
N VAL A 23 8.29 0.85 0.00
CA VAL A 23 8.60 2.15 -0.62
C VAL A 23 7.60 3.21 -0.20
N SER A 24 6.31 2.86 -0.09
CA SER A 24 5.25 3.76 0.38
C SER A 24 5.59 4.42 1.73
N ASN A 25 6.03 3.62 2.71
CA ASN A 25 6.39 4.13 4.03
C ASN A 25 7.59 5.10 3.99
N ARG A 26 8.57 4.85 3.11
CA ARG A 26 9.74 5.72 2.93
C ARG A 26 9.37 7.02 2.24
N VAL A 27 8.62 6.95 1.14
CA VAL A 27 8.13 8.13 0.42
C VAL A 27 7.27 9.00 1.33
N LYS A 28 6.38 8.39 2.14
CA LYS A 28 5.62 9.12 3.15
C LYS A 28 6.51 9.86 4.14
N THR A 29 7.55 9.18 4.64
CA THR A 29 8.49 9.76 5.61
C THR A 29 9.25 10.93 4.98
N ILE A 30 9.77 10.75 3.76
CA ILE A 30 10.47 11.80 3.00
C ILE A 30 9.56 13.01 2.78
N ASN A 31 8.33 12.81 2.31
CA ASN A 31 7.40 13.91 2.04
C ASN A 31 6.93 14.61 3.33
N THR A 32 6.91 13.91 4.46
CA THR A 32 6.57 14.49 5.77
C THR A 32 7.73 15.35 6.31
N LEU A 33 8.96 14.87 6.18
CA LEU A 33 10.15 15.58 6.68
C LEU A 33 10.59 16.72 5.75
N CYS A 34 10.31 16.61 4.45
CA CYS A 34 10.78 17.51 3.41
C CYS A 34 9.63 18.03 2.51
N PRO A 35 8.61 18.70 3.07
CA PRO A 35 7.38 19.05 2.32
C PRO A 35 7.61 20.06 1.18
N ASN A 36 8.64 20.92 1.29
CA ASN A 36 8.89 22.01 0.35
C ASN A 36 10.17 21.80 -0.48
N PHE A 37 10.65 20.56 -0.60
CA PHE A 37 11.86 20.27 -1.35
C PHE A 37 11.54 19.93 -2.81
N ASP A 38 12.16 20.68 -3.72
CA ASP A 38 12.21 20.32 -5.14
C ASP A 38 13.21 19.18 -5.36
N TRP A 39 12.73 17.99 -5.71
CA TRP A 39 13.58 16.84 -6.04
C TRP A 39 13.97 16.82 -7.51
N ARG A 40 15.27 16.85 -7.79
CA ARG A 40 15.84 16.95 -9.14
C ARG A 40 16.88 15.86 -9.40
N HIS A 41 17.08 15.54 -10.67
CA HIS A 41 18.07 14.56 -11.09
C HIS A 41 19.44 15.21 -11.29
N VAL A 42 20.50 14.51 -10.88
CA VAL A 42 21.90 14.82 -11.20
C VAL A 42 22.55 13.57 -11.79
N ASN A 43 23.36 13.69 -12.83
CA ASN A 43 24.08 12.51 -13.35
C ASN A 43 24.99 11.92 -12.27
N SER A 44 25.15 10.59 -12.23
CA SER A 44 25.99 9.92 -11.21
C SER A 44 27.44 10.45 -11.20
N VAL A 45 27.99 10.83 -12.36
CA VAL A 45 29.35 11.43 -12.44
C VAL A 45 29.47 12.79 -11.76
N ASP A 46 28.34 13.50 -11.61
CA ASP A 46 28.23 14.82 -11.01
C ASP A 46 27.65 14.76 -9.59
N ASN A 47 27.36 13.56 -9.07
CA ASN A 47 26.82 13.35 -7.74
C ASN A 47 27.96 13.17 -6.72
N PRO A 48 28.27 14.16 -5.86
CA PRO A 48 29.35 14.03 -4.89
C PRO A 48 29.09 12.93 -3.84
N ALA A 49 27.82 12.54 -3.62
CA ALA A 49 27.50 11.46 -2.68
C ALA A 49 28.04 10.10 -3.15
N ASP A 50 28.19 9.90 -4.46
CA ASP A 50 28.70 8.65 -5.02
C ASP A 50 30.18 8.44 -4.73
N LEU A 51 30.96 9.53 -4.62
CA LEU A 51 32.38 9.44 -4.27
C LEU A 51 32.58 8.76 -2.90
N ILE A 52 31.71 9.07 -1.94
CA ILE A 52 31.79 8.46 -0.61
C ILE A 52 31.17 7.07 -0.60
N SER A 53 30.02 6.88 -1.26
CA SER A 53 29.34 5.58 -1.26
C SER A 53 30.15 4.48 -1.98
N THR A 54 30.97 4.87 -2.97
CA THR A 54 31.86 3.96 -3.71
C THR A 54 33.25 3.77 -3.07
N GLY A 55 33.54 4.48 -1.98
CA GLY A 55 34.75 4.26 -1.17
C GLY A 55 35.99 5.04 -1.61
N ALA A 56 35.84 6.31 -2.02
CA ALA A 56 37.00 7.15 -2.32
C ALA A 56 37.96 7.29 -1.12
N SER A 57 39.27 7.22 -1.40
CA SER A 57 40.28 7.44 -0.36
C SER A 57 40.29 8.88 0.14
N ALA A 58 40.72 9.09 1.39
CA ALA A 58 40.83 10.43 1.96
C ALA A 58 41.74 11.35 1.11
N THR A 59 42.84 10.82 0.56
CA THR A 59 43.75 11.58 -0.30
C THR A 59 43.11 12.01 -1.61
N ASN A 60 42.27 11.17 -2.21
CA ASN A 60 41.52 11.52 -3.41
C ASN A 60 40.45 12.55 -3.08
N LEU A 61 39.79 12.42 -1.92
CA LEU A 61 38.73 13.32 -1.50
C LEU A 61 39.25 14.73 -1.21
N VAL A 62 40.39 14.88 -0.54
CA VAL A 62 41.01 16.19 -0.24
C VAL A 62 41.28 16.99 -1.52
N ASN A 63 41.65 16.30 -2.61
CA ASN A 63 41.93 16.92 -3.89
C ASN A 63 40.71 16.95 -4.83
N ASN A 64 39.53 16.49 -4.40
CA ASN A 64 38.35 16.39 -5.25
C ASN A 64 37.52 17.67 -5.19
N SER A 65 37.54 18.43 -6.29
CA SER A 65 36.77 19.67 -6.40
C SER A 65 35.25 19.42 -6.32
N LEU A 66 34.73 18.36 -6.95
CA LEU A 66 33.31 18.04 -6.96
C LEU A 66 32.77 17.81 -5.54
N TRP A 67 33.53 17.14 -4.68
CA TRP A 67 33.15 16.90 -3.28
C TRP A 67 32.96 18.21 -2.49
N PHE A 68 33.93 19.11 -2.56
CA PHE A 68 33.92 20.35 -1.76
C PHE A 68 33.11 21.49 -2.39
N HIS A 69 33.05 21.56 -3.72
CA HIS A 69 32.46 22.69 -4.44
C HIS A 69 31.13 22.35 -5.12
N GLY A 70 30.76 21.07 -5.19
CA GLY A 70 29.60 20.59 -5.92
C GLY A 70 29.74 20.70 -7.44
N PRO A 71 28.75 20.20 -8.19
CA PRO A 71 28.75 20.30 -9.63
C PRO A 71 28.54 21.74 -10.10
N THR A 72 29.20 22.10 -11.20
CA THR A 72 29.27 23.48 -11.71
C THR A 72 27.90 24.01 -12.15
N PHE A 73 27.04 23.14 -12.69
CA PHE A 73 25.71 23.53 -13.18
C PHE A 73 24.76 24.01 -12.07
N ILE A 74 24.99 23.64 -10.80
CA ILE A 74 24.17 24.14 -9.68
C ILE A 74 24.43 25.65 -9.46
N LYS A 75 25.63 26.13 -9.79
CA LYS A 75 26.04 27.53 -9.59
C LYS A 75 25.62 28.44 -10.74
N SER A 76 25.40 27.87 -11.92
CA SER A 76 24.86 28.60 -13.06
C SER A 76 23.33 28.68 -12.94
N GLU A 77 22.75 29.88 -13.06
CA GLU A 77 21.30 30.12 -13.17
C GLU A 77 20.69 29.58 -14.49
N ILE A 78 21.26 28.50 -15.04
CA ILE A 78 20.70 27.83 -16.19
C ILE A 78 19.48 27.07 -15.67
N SER A 79 18.31 27.45 -16.16
CA SER A 79 17.09 26.67 -16.05
C SER A 79 17.35 25.31 -16.71
N LEU A 80 17.87 24.36 -15.93
CA LEU A 80 18.07 23.00 -16.41
C LEU A 80 16.71 22.48 -16.88
N PRO A 81 16.65 21.80 -18.04
CA PRO A 81 15.42 21.18 -18.48
C PRO A 81 14.92 20.29 -17.35
N ILE A 82 13.63 20.37 -17.05
CA ILE A 82 12.98 19.39 -16.18
C ILE A 82 13.09 18.07 -16.94
N GLU A 83 14.10 17.27 -16.63
CA GLU A 83 14.20 15.92 -17.17
C GLU A 83 12.92 15.18 -16.76
N THR A 84 12.09 14.90 -17.77
CA THR A 84 10.96 14.00 -17.64
C THR A 84 11.53 12.64 -17.32
N ILE A 85 11.44 12.25 -16.04
CA ILE A 85 11.81 10.91 -15.61
C ILE A 85 10.92 9.94 -16.38
N GLU A 86 11.50 9.15 -17.27
CA GLU A 86 10.75 8.16 -18.04
C GLU A 86 10.20 7.08 -17.09
N LEU A 87 8.89 7.09 -16.89
CA LEU A 87 8.18 6.20 -15.95
C LEU A 87 7.92 4.79 -16.53
N ASN A 88 8.52 4.45 -17.66
CA ASN A 88 8.33 3.16 -18.36
C ASN A 88 9.33 2.08 -17.94
N ASN A 89 10.06 2.27 -16.84
CA ASN A 89 10.97 1.27 -16.31
C ASN A 89 10.18 0.13 -15.64
N ASN A 90 10.46 -1.11 -16.02
CA ASN A 90 9.85 -2.32 -15.42
C ASN A 90 9.99 -2.34 -13.89
N GLU A 91 11.10 -1.83 -13.35
CA GLU A 91 11.31 -1.69 -11.90
C GLU A 91 10.33 -0.73 -11.24
N PHE A 92 10.01 0.39 -11.90
CA PHE A 92 8.99 1.32 -11.41
C PHE A 92 7.62 0.67 -11.39
N LEU A 93 7.23 0.06 -12.51
CA LEU A 93 5.93 -0.62 -12.66
C LEU A 93 5.76 -1.75 -11.64
N ASN A 94 6.83 -2.47 -11.33
CA ASN A 94 6.83 -3.52 -10.31
C ASN A 94 6.55 -2.98 -8.90
N GLU A 95 6.89 -1.74 -8.59
CA GLU A 95 6.69 -1.16 -7.26
C GLU A 95 5.30 -0.51 -7.10
N VAL A 96 4.64 -0.18 -8.21
CA VAL A 96 3.25 0.29 -8.18
C VAL A 96 2.36 -0.87 -7.76
N LYS A 97 1.48 -0.64 -6.79
CA LYS A 97 0.45 -1.59 -6.39
C LYS A 97 -0.40 -1.90 -7.63
N THR A 98 -0.41 -3.16 -8.03
CA THR A 98 -1.45 -3.66 -8.90
C THR A 98 -2.76 -3.51 -8.15
N SER A 99 -3.69 -2.70 -8.66
CA SER A 99 -5.06 -2.69 -8.16
C SER A 99 -5.62 -4.09 -8.35
N CYS A 100 -5.60 -4.91 -7.29
CA CYS A 100 -6.49 -6.04 -7.21
C CYS A 100 -7.88 -5.46 -6.96
N GLU A 101 -8.58 -5.11 -8.03
CA GLU A 101 -10.02 -4.89 -7.95
C GLU A 101 -10.63 -6.23 -7.51
N SER A 102 -11.02 -6.29 -6.23
CA SER A 102 -11.76 -7.43 -5.73
C SER A 102 -13.15 -7.40 -6.37
N VAL A 103 -13.34 -8.16 -7.44
CA VAL A 103 -14.66 -8.33 -8.05
C VAL A 103 -15.42 -9.33 -7.18
N LEU A 104 -16.48 -8.86 -6.52
CA LEU A 104 -17.44 -9.73 -5.85
C LEU A 104 -18.34 -10.36 -6.92
N ILE A 105 -18.13 -11.65 -7.19
CA ILE A 105 -19.02 -12.42 -8.06
C ILE A 105 -20.12 -13.03 -7.19
N CYS A 106 -21.36 -12.59 -7.38
CA CYS A 106 -22.54 -13.19 -6.78
C CYS A 106 -23.09 -14.24 -7.76
N ASN A 107 -22.94 -15.52 -7.43
CA ASN A 107 -23.69 -16.58 -8.12
C ASN A 107 -25.06 -16.68 -7.47
N SER A 108 -26.14 -16.43 -8.22
CA SER A 108 -27.52 -16.49 -7.72
C SER A 108 -28.03 -17.92 -7.55
N SER A 109 -27.19 -18.86 -7.12
CA SER A 109 -27.65 -20.18 -6.71
C SER A 109 -28.41 -20.02 -5.39
N ASN A 110 -29.72 -20.28 -5.41
CA ASN A 110 -30.63 -20.14 -4.28
C ASN A 110 -30.41 -21.17 -3.14
N ASP A 111 -29.22 -21.77 -3.04
CA ASP A 111 -28.95 -22.94 -2.19
C ASP A 111 -28.32 -22.58 -0.85
N PHE A 112 -28.57 -21.39 -0.32
CA PHE A 112 -28.07 -20.96 1.00
C PHE A 112 -28.38 -21.96 2.11
N ILE A 113 -29.56 -22.59 2.09
CA ILE A 113 -29.93 -23.62 3.07
C ILE A 113 -29.08 -24.89 2.87
N ILE A 114 -28.89 -25.33 1.63
CA ILE A 114 -28.07 -26.51 1.32
C ILE A 114 -26.61 -26.28 1.73
N ASP A 115 -26.07 -25.09 1.47
CA ASP A 115 -24.72 -24.71 1.89
C ASP A 115 -24.58 -24.79 3.41
N ILE A 116 -25.56 -24.30 4.17
CA ILE A 116 -25.57 -24.42 5.62
C ILE A 116 -25.63 -25.89 6.06
N LEU A 117 -26.55 -26.67 5.49
CA LEU A 117 -26.74 -28.09 5.84
C LEU A 117 -25.45 -28.90 5.60
N ASN A 118 -24.69 -28.58 4.55
CA ASN A 118 -23.43 -29.24 4.23
C ASN A 118 -22.29 -28.93 5.23
N LEU A 119 -22.42 -27.93 6.10
CA LEU A 119 -21.40 -27.60 7.10
C LEU A 119 -21.36 -28.58 8.28
N SER A 120 -22.46 -29.27 8.59
CA SER A 120 -22.52 -30.20 9.71
C SER A 120 -23.76 -31.09 9.74
N ASN A 121 -23.61 -32.33 10.21
CA ASN A 121 -24.74 -33.23 10.51
C ASN A 121 -25.39 -32.98 11.88
N SER A 122 -24.89 -32.04 12.69
CA SER A 122 -25.45 -31.73 14.01
C SER A 122 -26.46 -30.59 13.90
N PHE A 123 -27.74 -30.89 14.10
CA PHE A 123 -28.81 -29.89 14.06
C PHE A 123 -28.56 -28.70 15.01
N THR A 124 -28.09 -28.98 16.23
CA THR A 124 -27.73 -27.93 17.19
C THR A 124 -26.60 -27.05 16.69
N LYS A 125 -25.58 -27.62 16.04
CA LYS A 125 -24.46 -26.87 15.47
C LYS A 125 -24.91 -26.02 14.29
N LEU A 126 -25.78 -26.55 13.43
CA LEU A 126 -26.38 -25.82 12.32
C LEU A 126 -27.20 -24.62 12.80
N CYS A 127 -28.02 -24.80 13.84
CA CYS A 127 -28.76 -23.70 14.45
C CYS A 127 -27.84 -22.61 15.00
N LEU A 128 -26.71 -22.98 15.62
CA LEU A 128 -25.73 -22.00 16.10
C LEU A 128 -25.06 -21.25 14.94
N ILE A 129 -24.69 -21.94 13.86
CA ILE A 129 -24.12 -21.31 12.64
C ILE A 129 -25.12 -20.31 12.05
N ALA A 130 -26.35 -20.74 11.79
CA ALA A 130 -27.41 -19.88 11.26
C ALA A 130 -27.69 -18.68 12.18
N SER A 131 -27.67 -18.87 13.51
CA SER A 131 -27.81 -17.77 14.49
C SER A 131 -26.71 -16.72 14.35
N TYR A 132 -25.45 -17.14 14.16
CA TYR A 132 -24.35 -16.20 13.94
C TYR A 132 -24.45 -15.48 12.59
N ILE A 133 -24.91 -16.16 11.53
CA ILE A 133 -25.16 -15.54 10.23
C ILE A 133 -26.26 -14.47 10.34
N PHE A 134 -27.38 -14.79 11.00
CA PHE A 134 -28.47 -13.84 11.21
C PHE A 134 -28.05 -12.66 12.08
N ARG A 135 -27.27 -12.90 13.14
CA ARG A 135 -26.67 -11.84 13.95
C ARG A 135 -25.76 -10.95 13.12
N PHE A 136 -24.95 -11.53 12.24
CA PHE A 136 -24.07 -10.78 11.34
C PHE A 136 -24.89 -9.87 10.41
N ILE A 137 -25.90 -10.42 9.73
CA ILE A 137 -26.81 -9.66 8.86
C ILE A 137 -27.52 -8.54 9.64
N HIS A 138 -28.01 -8.84 10.84
CA HIS A 138 -28.64 -7.84 11.71
C HIS A 138 -27.68 -6.71 12.08
N ASN A 139 -26.44 -7.03 12.44
CA ASN A 139 -25.42 -6.03 12.80
C ASN A 139 -24.96 -5.18 11.60
N LEU A 140 -25.01 -5.73 10.38
CA LEU A 140 -24.77 -4.95 9.17
C LEU A 140 -25.90 -3.95 8.91
N LYS A 141 -27.16 -4.36 9.13
CA LYS A 141 -28.34 -3.49 8.94
C LYS A 141 -28.51 -2.47 10.07
N ASN A 142 -28.02 -2.76 11.28
CA ASN A 142 -28.20 -1.95 12.49
C ASN A 142 -26.86 -1.65 13.18
N PRO A 143 -26.06 -0.70 12.64
CA PRO A 143 -24.70 -0.44 13.13
C PRO A 143 -24.66 0.18 14.54
N THR A 144 -25.74 0.83 14.98
CA THR A 144 -25.86 1.45 16.31
C THR A 144 -26.30 0.46 17.41
N GLU A 145 -27.06 -0.58 17.06
CA GLU A 145 -27.66 -1.54 18.01
C GLU A 145 -27.07 -2.94 17.86
N ARG A 146 -25.73 -3.02 17.79
CA ARG A 146 -25.06 -4.29 17.50
C ARG A 146 -25.17 -5.28 18.65
N LYS A 147 -25.62 -6.49 18.34
CA LYS A 147 -25.59 -7.65 19.24
C LYS A 147 -24.16 -8.18 19.37
N LYS A 148 -23.69 -8.38 20.59
CA LYS A 148 -22.33 -8.85 20.94
C LYS A 148 -22.39 -9.92 22.05
N GLY A 149 -21.28 -10.61 22.28
CA GLY A 149 -21.18 -11.63 23.33
C GLY A 149 -21.74 -13.00 22.94
N LYS A 150 -22.11 -13.82 23.92
CA LYS A 150 -22.68 -15.16 23.69
C LYS A 150 -24.01 -15.07 22.94
N LEU A 151 -24.41 -16.15 22.27
CA LEU A 151 -25.72 -16.22 21.59
C LEU A 151 -26.85 -16.20 22.61
N ASN A 152 -27.87 -15.38 22.34
CA ASN A 152 -29.06 -15.34 23.16
C ASN A 152 -30.01 -16.47 22.76
N THR A 153 -30.85 -16.91 23.70
CA THR A 153 -31.84 -17.96 23.46
C THR A 153 -32.84 -17.60 22.37
N SER A 154 -33.18 -16.31 22.22
CA SER A 154 -34.06 -15.81 21.17
C SER A 154 -33.45 -15.98 19.77
N GLU A 155 -32.14 -15.73 19.61
CA GLU A 155 -31.43 -15.88 18.33
C GLU A 155 -31.36 -17.35 17.91
N ILE A 156 -31.09 -18.24 18.86
CA ILE A 156 -31.06 -19.68 18.61
C ILE A 156 -32.46 -20.19 18.23
N LYS A 157 -33.50 -19.68 18.89
CA LYS A 157 -34.89 -20.05 18.58
C LYS A 157 -35.31 -19.56 17.19
N GLU A 158 -34.93 -18.35 16.81
CA GLU A 158 -35.16 -17.79 15.47
C GLU A 158 -34.48 -18.65 14.39
N ALA A 159 -33.20 -18.99 14.58
CA ALA A 159 -32.47 -19.87 13.68
C ALA A 159 -33.07 -21.28 13.60
N SER A 160 -33.46 -21.85 14.74
CA SER A 160 -34.11 -23.17 14.78
C SER A 160 -35.43 -23.19 14.01
N ASN A 161 -36.25 -22.14 14.13
CA ASN A 161 -37.51 -22.04 13.41
C ASN A 161 -37.30 -21.89 11.89
N PHE A 162 -36.23 -21.22 11.49
CA PHE A 162 -35.84 -21.09 10.09
C PHE A 162 -35.38 -22.43 9.49
N MET A 163 -34.57 -23.20 10.22
CA MET A 163 -34.01 -24.48 9.74
C MET A 163 -35.04 -25.62 9.61
N VAL A 164 -36.22 -25.47 10.22
CA VAL A 164 -37.26 -26.50 10.28
C VAL A 164 -38.42 -26.23 9.30
N LYS A 165 -38.47 -25.03 8.70
CA LYS A 165 -39.45 -24.68 7.65
C LYS A 165 -38.90 -24.99 6.27
#